data_AF-A0A8S1CS36-F1
#
_entry.id   AF-A0A8S1CS36-F1
#
_cell.length_a   1.000
_cell.length_b   1.000
_cell.length_c   1.000
_cell.angle_alpha   90.00
_cell.angle_beta   90.00
_cell.angle_gamma   90.00
#
_symmetry.space_group_name_H-M   'P 1'
#
loop_
_entity.id
_entity.type
_entity.pdbx_description
1 polymer ?
#
loop_
_entity_poly.entity_id
_entity_poly.type
_entity_poly.pdbx_seq_one_letter_code
_entity_poly.pdbx_strand_id
1 'polypeptide(L)'
;MNLLVILHNKYNGLYKLTEKIDHLCVFNKIESTIDLKPYLREMGLADIFEAPDLSGITAEKLRVSKVIQKAVIEVNEEGTVASASSAVGAINRMISKLVFRCDHPFFFS
;
A
#
# COMPACT_ATOMS: atom_id res chain seq x y z
N MET A 1 -7.20 10.96 -2.25
CA MET A 1 -6.58 9.63 -2.25
C MET A 1 -6.18 9.35 -0.82
N ASN A 2 -6.62 8.24 -0.22
CA ASN A 2 -6.36 7.93 1.18
C ASN A 2 -5.32 6.81 1.23
N LEU A 3 -4.30 6.95 2.08
CA LEU A 3 -3.36 5.88 2.39
C LEU A 3 -3.87 5.14 3.61
N LEU A 4 -4.22 3.86 3.47
CA LEU A 4 -4.55 3.02 4.61
C LEU A 4 -3.26 2.35 5.11
N VAL A 5 -2.95 2.51 6.40
CA VAL A 5 -1.83 1.81 7.04
C VAL A 5 -2.36 0.78 8.04
N ILE A 6 -1.82 -0.43 7.97
CA ILE A 6 -2.18 -1.56 8.81
C ILE A 6 -0.95 -1.94 9.64
N LEU A 7 -1.02 -1.70 10.95
CA LEU A 7 -0.05 -2.19 11.93
C LEU A 7 -0.56 -3.45 12.60
N HIS A 8 0.26 -4.50 12.64
CA HIS A 8 -0.06 -5.71 13.36
C HIS A 8 0.30 -5.55 14.84
N ASN A 9 -0.71 -5.51 15.72
CA ASN A 9 -0.49 -5.43 17.17
C ASN A 9 -0.15 -6.82 17.75
N LYS A 10 0.81 -6.89 18.69
CA LYS A 10 1.09 -8.11 19.49
C LYS A 10 -0.10 -8.55 20.35
N TYR A 11 -1.06 -7.67 20.58
CA TYR A 11 -2.30 -7.96 21.30
C TYR A 11 -3.45 -8.06 20.29
N ASN A 12 -4.11 -9.22 20.25
CA ASN A 12 -5.16 -9.66 19.30
C ASN A 12 -6.39 -8.73 19.21
N GLY A 13 -6.24 -7.52 18.66
CA GLY A 13 -7.34 -6.60 18.39
C GLY A 13 -7.05 -5.74 17.19
N LEU A 14 -7.89 -5.85 16.16
CA LEU A 14 -7.93 -4.91 15.04
C LEU A 14 -8.62 -3.63 15.53
N TYR A 15 -7.86 -2.61 15.89
CA TYR A 15 -8.40 -1.29 16.21
C TYR A 15 -8.38 -0.43 14.95
N LYS A 16 -9.56 0.06 14.52
CA LYS A 16 -9.67 1.02 13.43
C LYS A 16 -9.45 2.42 13.98
N LEU A 17 -8.26 2.98 13.75
CA LEU A 17 -8.02 4.40 13.99
C LEU A 17 -8.72 5.23 12.92
N THR A 18 -9.68 6.05 13.34
CA THR A 18 -10.38 7.02 12.47
C THR A 18 -10.04 8.46 12.91
N GLU A 19 -8.90 8.67 13.56
CA GLU A 19 -8.42 9.99 13.94
C GLU A 19 -7.17 10.37 13.15
N LYS A 20 -7.04 11.68 12.90
CA LYS A 20 -5.88 12.29 12.23
C LYS A 20 -4.64 11.98 13.08
N ILE A 21 -3.72 11.17 12.55
CA ILE A 21 -2.54 10.72 13.28
C ILE A 21 -1.45 11.78 13.14
N ASP A 22 -1.01 12.38 14.25
CA ASP A 22 0.04 13.43 14.27
C ASP A 22 1.45 12.91 13.93
N HIS A 23 1.63 11.59 13.85
CA HIS A 23 2.88 10.94 13.47
C HIS A 23 2.65 10.03 12.26
N LEU A 24 2.92 10.56 11.07
CA LEU A 24 2.86 9.80 9.83
C LEU A 24 3.96 8.72 9.83
N CYS A 25 3.68 7.52 9.29
CA CYS A 25 4.75 6.58 8.98
C CYS A 25 5.62 7.19 7.87
N VAL A 26 6.76 7.77 8.24
CA VAL A 26 7.68 8.33 7.26
C VAL A 26 8.48 7.20 6.63
N PHE A 27 8.30 7.01 5.33
CA PHE A 27 9.21 6.22 4.52
C PHE A 27 9.54 7.00 3.25
N ASN A 28 10.82 7.34 3.10
CA ASN A 28 11.27 8.26 2.06
C ASN A 28 10.91 7.79 0.66
N LYS A 29 11.12 6.49 0.35
CA LYS A 29 10.80 5.94 -0.97
C LYS A 29 10.80 4.42 -0.94
N ILE A 30 9.81 3.81 -1.58
CA ILE A 30 9.78 2.37 -1.88
C ILE A 30 9.64 2.22 -3.38
N GLU A 31 10.54 1.45 -3.98
CA GLU A 31 10.49 1.10 -5.40
C GLU A 31 10.40 -0.41 -5.54
N SER A 32 9.52 -0.87 -6.43
CA SER A 32 9.35 -2.28 -6.76
C SER A 32 9.37 -2.46 -8.26
N THR A 33 10.09 -3.47 -8.73
CA THR A 33 10.08 -3.91 -10.13
C THR A 33 9.93 -5.41 -10.15
N ILE A 34 8.83 -5.90 -10.74
CA ILE A 34 8.45 -7.31 -10.72
C ILE A 34 8.28 -7.79 -12.17
N ASP A 35 8.91 -8.93 -12.50
CA ASP A 35 8.53 -9.69 -13.69
C ASP A 35 7.27 -10.50 -13.37
N LEU A 36 6.15 -10.10 -13.95
CA LEU A 36 4.84 -10.71 -13.74
C LEU A 36 4.68 -12.03 -14.50
N LYS A 37 5.55 -12.35 -15.45
CA LYS A 37 5.45 -13.59 -16.25
C LYS A 37 5.27 -14.87 -15.41
N PRO A 38 6.10 -15.19 -14.39
CA PRO A 38 5.90 -16.40 -13.58
C PRO A 38 4.54 -16.42 -12.88
N TYR A 39 4.13 -15.29 -12.29
CA TYR A 39 2.85 -15.19 -11.57
C TYR A 39 1.64 -15.31 -12.49
N LEU A 40 1.68 -14.67 -13.66
CA LEU A 40 0.61 -14.78 -14.65
C LEU A 40 0.47 -16.21 -15.18
N ARG A 41 1.59 -16.94 -15.36
CA ARG A 41 1.54 -18.37 -15.70
C ARG A 41 0.85 -19.19 -14.61
N GLU A 42 1.18 -18.95 -13.35
CA GLU A 42 0.58 -19.63 -12.19
C GLU A 42 -0.93 -19.33 -12.06
N MET A 43 -1.34 -18.11 -12.42
CA MET A 43 -2.74 -17.70 -12.45
C MET A 43 -3.54 -18.24 -13.65
N GLY A 44 -2.94 -19.04 -14.54
CA GLY A 44 -3.60 -19.65 -15.69
C GLY A 44 -3.46 -18.90 -17.01
N LEU A 45 -2.68 -17.80 -17.06
CA LEU A 45 -2.39 -17.05 -18.29
C LEU A 45 -1.08 -17.53 -18.93
N ALA A 46 -0.93 -18.84 -19.13
CA ALA A 46 0.29 -19.41 -19.74
C ALA A 46 0.36 -19.18 -21.26
N ASP A 47 -0.78 -19.26 -21.94
CA ASP A 47 -0.90 -19.22 -23.41
C ASP A 47 -0.30 -17.95 -24.01
N ILE A 48 -0.44 -16.81 -23.34
CA ILE A 48 0.09 -15.50 -23.76
C ILE A 48 1.62 -15.50 -23.94
N PHE A 49 2.32 -16.43 -23.28
CA PHE A 49 3.78 -16.54 -23.31
C PHE A 49 4.30 -17.63 -24.24
N GLU A 50 3.44 -18.52 -24.74
CA GLU A 50 3.84 -19.71 -25.51
C GLU A 50 3.39 -19.61 -26.97
N ALA A 51 2.08 -19.70 -27.21
CA ALA A 51 1.48 -19.69 -28.53
C ALA A 51 0.10 -19.02 -28.52
N PRO A 52 0.02 -17.72 -28.19
CA PRO A 52 -1.27 -17.05 -28.11
C PRO A 52 -1.86 -16.74 -29.48
N ASP A 53 -3.18 -16.62 -29.52
CA ASP A 53 -3.86 -15.96 -30.61
C ASP A 53 -3.90 -14.45 -30.37
N LEU A 54 -2.99 -13.73 -31.05
CA LEU A 54 -2.93 -12.26 -31.06
C LEU A 54 -3.33 -11.68 -32.42
N SER A 55 -4.11 -12.43 -33.21
CA SER A 55 -4.57 -12.02 -34.55
C SER A 55 -5.34 -10.69 -34.57
N GLY A 56 -5.97 -10.32 -33.45
CA GLY A 56 -6.63 -9.02 -33.28
C GLY A 56 -5.67 -7.82 -33.17
N ILE A 57 -4.37 -8.04 -32.98
CA ILE A 57 -3.33 -7.00 -32.93
C ILE A 57 -2.55 -6.96 -34.25
N THR A 58 -2.15 -8.12 -34.75
CA THR A 58 -1.41 -8.27 -36.02
C THR A 58 -1.63 -9.65 -36.62
N ALA A 59 -1.46 -9.76 -37.94
CA ALA A 59 -1.47 -11.05 -38.64
C ALA A 59 -0.20 -11.89 -38.38
N GLU A 60 0.85 -11.29 -37.83
CA GLU A 60 2.10 -11.98 -37.49
C GLU A 60 1.97 -12.83 -36.22
N LYS A 61 2.71 -13.93 -36.16
CA LYS A 61 2.78 -14.77 -34.95
C LYS A 61 3.61 -14.07 -33.88
N LEU A 62 2.93 -13.46 -32.91
CA LEU A 62 3.54 -12.82 -31.75
C LEU A 62 3.29 -13.63 -30.47
N ARG A 63 4.17 -13.41 -29.49
CA ARG A 63 3.98 -13.85 -28.10
C ARG A 63 4.51 -12.80 -27.15
N VAL A 64 4.01 -12.79 -25.92
CA VAL A 64 4.56 -11.91 -24.89
C VAL A 64 5.85 -12.53 -24.34
N SER A 65 6.94 -11.75 -24.37
CA SER A 65 8.24 -12.20 -23.87
C SER A 65 8.37 -12.00 -22.36
N LYS A 66 7.99 -10.82 -21.87
CA LYS A 66 8.01 -10.38 -20.46
C LYS A 66 6.86 -9.42 -20.17
N VAL A 67 6.46 -9.35 -18.90
CA VAL A 67 5.53 -8.35 -18.38
C VAL A 67 6.18 -7.74 -17.15
N ILE A 68 6.60 -6.47 -17.23
CA ILE A 68 7.30 -5.81 -16.13
C ILE A 68 6.38 -4.80 -15.47
N GLN A 69 6.13 -4.97 -14.17
CA GLN A 69 5.42 -4.00 -13.35
C GLN A 69 6.44 -3.23 -12.50
N LYS A 70 6.50 -1.91 -12.69
CA LYS A 70 7.29 -1.00 -11.85
C LYS A 70 6.35 -0.11 -11.04
N ALA A 71 6.56 -0.05 -9.73
CA ALA A 71 5.80 0.79 -8.81
C ALA A 71 6.75 1.60 -7.93
N VAL A 72 6.41 2.86 -7.67
CA VAL A 72 7.15 3.76 -6.80
C VAL A 72 6.15 4.45 -5.88
N ILE A 73 6.40 4.42 -4.57
CA ILE A 73 5.66 5.18 -3.58
C ILE A 73 6.63 5.97 -2.71
N GLU A 74 6.32 7.23 -2.47
CA GLU A 74 7.09 8.16 -1.67
C GLU A 74 6.11 8.83 -0.70
N VAL A 75 6.42 8.76 0.60
CA VAL A 75 5.61 9.37 1.65
C VAL A 75 6.49 10.36 2.40
N ASN A 76 6.29 11.63 2.07
CA ASN A 76 6.94 12.75 2.72
C ASN A 76 6.02 13.39 3.77
N GLU A 77 6.59 14.22 4.65
CA GLU A 77 5.85 14.89 5.73
C GLU A 77 5.12 16.16 5.26
N GLU A 78 5.17 16.52 3.97
CA GLU A 78 4.68 17.80 3.43
C GLU A 78 3.15 18.01 3.55
N GLY A 79 2.41 17.02 4.04
CA GLY A 79 0.95 17.07 4.20
C GLY A 79 0.43 17.27 5.63
N THR A 80 1.29 17.35 6.65
CA THR A 80 0.81 17.45 8.04
C THR A 80 0.43 18.89 8.39
N VAL A 81 -0.66 19.39 7.80
CA VAL A 81 -1.38 20.53 8.36
C VAL A 81 -1.95 20.06 9.69
N ALA A 82 -1.15 20.27 10.74
CA ALA A 82 -1.50 20.08 12.14
C ALA A 82 -2.83 20.77 12.39
N SER A 83 -3.90 19.98 12.38
CA SER A 83 -5.25 20.44 12.71
C SER A 83 -5.59 19.83 14.05
N ALA A 84 -4.82 20.21 15.06
CA ALA A 84 -5.16 19.99 16.45
C ALA A 84 -6.09 21.13 16.89
N SER A 85 -7.36 21.10 16.47
CA SER A 85 -8.38 21.93 17.10
C SER A 85 -8.87 21.21 18.35
N SER A 86 -8.21 21.45 19.48
CA SER A 86 -8.68 20.98 20.79
C SER A 86 -9.66 22.00 21.35
N ALA A 87 -10.96 21.71 21.28
CA ALA A 87 -11.99 22.42 22.04
C ALA A 87 -12.88 21.41 22.76
N VAL A 88 -12.38 20.80 23.84
CA VAL A 88 -13.26 20.18 24.84
C VAL A 88 -12.70 20.48 26.23
N GLY A 89 -13.50 21.19 27.01
CA GLY A 89 -13.21 21.60 28.38
C GLY A 89 -12.98 20.42 29.31
N ALA A 90 -12.37 20.75 30.44
CA ALA A 90 -11.98 19.85 31.52
C ALA A 90 -13.05 18.80 31.85
N ILE A 91 -12.87 17.57 31.34
CA ILE A 91 -13.47 16.38 31.92
C ILE A 91 -12.33 15.39 32.11
N ASN A 92 -12.02 15.17 33.37
CA ASN A 92 -11.02 14.26 33.89
C ASN A 92 -11.39 12.81 33.48
N ARG A 93 -10.91 12.36 32.31
CA ARG A 93 -10.93 10.93 31.94
C ARG A 93 -9.51 10.55 31.57
N MET A 94 -8.99 9.53 32.24
CA MET A 94 -7.82 8.74 31.81
C MET A 94 -8.13 8.07 30.47
N ILE A 95 -8.25 8.84 29.40
CA ILE A 95 -8.21 8.33 28.04
C ILE A 95 -6.73 8.17 27.76
N SER A 96 -6.24 6.94 27.87
CA SER A 96 -4.94 6.56 27.32
C SER A 96 -4.88 7.08 25.89
N LYS A 97 -4.05 8.10 25.65
CA LYS A 97 -3.80 8.62 24.30
C LYS A 97 -3.42 7.43 23.43
N LEU A 98 -4.23 7.14 22.42
CA LEU A 98 -3.93 6.07 21.49
C LEU A 98 -2.81 6.57 20.58
N VAL A 99 -1.60 6.05 20.80
CA VAL A 99 -0.42 6.44 20.02
C VAL A 99 -0.22 5.40 18.91
N PHE A 100 -0.21 5.86 17.67
CA PHE A 100 0.16 5.05 16.52
C PHE A 100 1.66 5.25 16.23
N ARG A 101 2.44 4.18 16.30
CA ARG A 101 3.89 4.21 16.03
C ARG A 101 4.24 3.16 14.98
N CYS A 102 4.87 3.60 13.89
CA CYS A 102 5.32 2.73 12.81
C CYS A 102 6.77 2.30 13.05
N ASP A 103 7.04 1.68 14.19
CA ASP A 103 8.39 1.26 14.64
C ASP A 103 8.71 -0.22 14.33
N HIS A 104 7.84 -0.89 13.57
CA HIS A 104 7.95 -2.29 13.18
C HIS A 104 7.26 -2.52 11.81
N PRO A 105 7.45 -3.68 11.15
CA PRO A 105 6.87 -3.94 9.83
C PRO A 105 5.36 -3.75 9.78
N PHE A 106 4.89 -3.13 8.69
CA PHE A 106 3.49 -2.75 8.49
C PHE A 106 3.07 -2.95 7.02
N PHE A 107 1.77 -2.99 6.77
CA PHE A 107 1.20 -3.02 5.42
C PHE A 107 0.53 -1.68 5.09
N PHE A 108 0.43 -1.37 3.80
CA PHE A 108 -0.29 -0.19 3.32
C PHE A 108 -0.99 -0.48 1.98
N SER A 109 -2.08 0.23 1.71
CA SER A 109 -2.86 0.15 0.45
C SER A 109 -3.47 1.49 0.08
#